data_AF-A0A1H6P005-F1
#
_entry.id   AF-A0A1H6P005-F1
#
_cell.length_a   1.000
_cell.length_b   1.000
_cell.length_c   1.000
_cell.angle_alpha   90.00
_cell.angle_beta   90.00
_cell.angle_gamma   90.00
#
_symmetry.space_group_name_H-M   'P 1'
#
loop_
_entity.id
_entity.type
_entity.pdbx_description
1 polymer ?
#
loop_
_entity_poly.entity_id
_entity_poly.type
_entity_poly.pdbx_seq_one_letter_code
_entity_poly.pdbx_strand_id
1 'polypeptide(L)' 'MRSHPEMMARRRSIVEHPFGNLKQWLFGNGRFLLRQLKGARAEMALAVQAYNLKRAIKVMGAHQLITLMG' A
#
# COMPACT_ATOMS: atom_id res chain seq x y z
N MET A 1 -5.12 5.98 23.49
CA MET A 1 -3.63 6.07 23.53
C MET A 1 -3.10 5.89 24.94
N ARG A 2 -3.53 6.67 25.94
CA ARG A 2 -3.03 6.55 27.33
C ARG A 2 -3.29 5.20 28.01
N SER A 3 -4.36 4.48 27.62
CA SER A 3 -4.71 3.18 28.18
C SER A 3 -3.99 1.98 27.56
N HIS A 4 -3.41 2.13 26.36
CA HIS A 4 -2.78 1.06 25.58
C HIS A 4 -1.59 1.63 24.80
N PRO A 5 -0.49 2.01 25.48
CA PRO A 5 0.66 2.67 24.87
C PRO A 5 1.31 1.85 23.74
N GLU A 6 1.25 0.52 23.81
CA GLU A 6 1.80 -0.43 22.85
C GLU A 6 1.12 -0.39 21.47
N MET A 7 -0.14 0.08 21.40
CA MET A 7 -0.88 0.19 20.13
C MET A 7 -0.16 1.06 19.09
N MET A 8 0.55 2.10 19.53
CA MET A 8 1.28 2.98 18.61
C MET A 8 2.54 2.35 18.05
N ALA A 9 3.26 1.61 18.89
CA ALA A 9 4.41 0.82 18.46
C ALA A 9 3.97 -0.24 17.44
N ARG A 10 2.90 -0.99 17.75
CA ARG A 10 2.37 -2.03 16.85
C ARG A 10 1.89 -1.46 15.52
N ARG A 11 1.16 -0.32 15.55
CA ARG A 11 0.74 0.38 14.32
C ARG A 11 1.94 0.75 13.47
N ARG A 12 2.95 1.39 14.06
CA ARG A 12 4.20 1.75 13.36
C ARG A 12 4.79 0.50 12.70
N SER A 13 5.05 -0.56 13.45
CA SER A 13 5.63 -1.80 12.91
C SER A 13 4.84 -2.39 11.74
N ILE A 14 3.51 -2.33 11.77
CA ILE A 14 2.67 -2.85 10.68
C ILE A 14 2.72 -1.96 9.43
N VAL A 15 2.75 -0.63 9.60
CA VAL A 15 2.66 0.30 8.48
C VAL A 15 4.00 0.66 7.85
N GLU A 16 5.11 0.58 8.59
CA GLU A 16 6.44 0.92 8.07
C GLU A 16 6.79 0.06 6.84
N HIS A 17 6.52 -1.24 6.89
CA HIS A 17 6.82 -2.14 5.78
C HIS A 17 6.05 -1.82 4.47
N PRO A 18 4.71 -1.67 4.45
CA PRO A 18 3.98 -1.30 3.23
C PRO A 18 4.38 0.09 2.72
N PHE A 19 4.53 1.08 3.60
CA PHE A 19 4.95 2.42 3.18
C PHE A 19 6.39 2.44 2.65
N GLY A 20 7.30 1.65 3.23
CA GLY A 20 8.67 1.47 2.72
C GLY A 20 8.68 0.88 1.31
N ASN A 21 7.90 -0.18 1.05
CA ASN A 21 7.78 -0.76 -0.28
C ASN A 21 7.19 0.22 -1.30
N LEU A 22 6.10 0.91 -0.94
CA LEU A 22 5.48 1.91 -1.80
C LEU A 22 6.45 3.03 -2.16
N LYS A 23 7.19 3.55 -1.17
CA LYS A 23 8.21 4.57 -1.42
C LYS A 23 9.32 4.05 -2.32
N GLN A 24 9.82 2.84 -2.07
CA GLN A 24 10.88 2.25 -2.90
C GLN A 24 10.42 2.04 -4.36
N TRP A 25 9.19 1.56 -4.57
CA TRP A 25 8.68 1.32 -5.93
C TRP A 25 8.30 2.61 -6.65
N LEU A 26 7.68 3.56 -5.95
CA LEU A 26 7.17 4.79 -6.57
C LEU A 26 8.25 5.86 -6.69
N PHE A 27 9.10 6.00 -5.68
CA PHE A 27 10.16 7.01 -5.62
C PHE A 27 11.55 6.46 -5.93
N GLY A 28 11.71 5.15 -6.16
CA GLY A 28 12.98 4.55 -6.55
C GLY A 28 13.52 5.09 -7.90
N ASN A 29 12.64 5.51 -8.80
CA ASN A 29 13.00 6.21 -10.04
C ASN A 29 12.78 7.75 -9.96
N GLY A 30 12.45 8.23 -8.76
CA GLY A 30 12.56 9.62 -8.35
C GLY A 30 11.40 10.58 -8.67
N ARG A 31 10.34 10.22 -9.42
CA ARG A 31 9.31 11.21 -9.84
C ARG A 31 7.94 10.59 -10.10
N PHE A 32 6.88 11.33 -9.73
CA PHE A 32 5.55 11.14 -10.31
C PHE A 32 5.60 11.40 -11.81
N LEU A 33 4.95 10.56 -12.60
CA LEU A 33 4.91 10.65 -14.06
C LEU A 33 3.97 11.78 -14.53
N LEU A 34 2.89 12.01 -13.80
CA LEU A 34 1.88 13.01 -14.06
C LEU A 34 2.19 14.30 -13.30
N ARG A 35 1.77 15.41 -13.91
CA ARG A 35 1.88 16.74 -13.31
C ARG A 35 0.63 17.06 -12.49
N GLN A 36 0.77 18.03 -11.59
CA GLN A 36 -0.28 18.57 -10.74
C GLN A 36 -0.79 17.58 -9.67
N LEU A 37 -1.45 18.11 -8.64
CA LEU A 37 -1.97 17.32 -7.52
C LEU A 37 -2.94 16.22 -7.98
N LYS A 38 -3.77 16.48 -8.99
CA LYS A 38 -4.71 15.49 -9.52
C LYS A 38 -3.98 14.26 -10.08
N GLY A 39 -2.90 14.47 -10.83
CA GLY A 39 -2.07 13.40 -11.39
C GLY A 39 -1.35 12.59 -10.30
N ALA A 40 -0.67 13.30 -9.38
CA ALA A 40 0.01 12.67 -8.26
C ALA A 40 -0.94 11.85 -7.36
N ARG A 41 -2.18 12.32 -7.16
CA ARG A 41 -3.19 11.61 -6.38
C ARG A 41 -3.63 10.31 -7.08
N ALA A 42 -3.77 10.33 -8.42
CA ALA A 42 -4.09 9.15 -9.21
C ALA A 42 -2.96 8.11 -9.15
N GLU A 43 -1.70 8.53 -9.32
CA GLU A 43 -0.55 7.64 -9.21
C GLU A 43 -0.44 7.01 -7.82
N MET A 44 -0.62 7.81 -6.77
CA MET A 44 -0.60 7.29 -5.40
C MET A 44 -1.73 6.28 -5.16
N ALA A 45 -2.94 6.54 -5.67
CA ALA A 45 -4.05 5.61 -5.56
C ALA A 45 -3.77 4.28 -6.28
N LEU A 46 -3.25 4.34 -7.52
CA LEU A 46 -2.86 3.14 -8.28
C LEU A 46 -1.77 2.34 -7.57
N ALA A 47 -0.75 3.00 -7.03
CA ALA A 47 0.33 2.35 -6.30
C ALA A 47 -0.18 1.58 -5.06
N VAL A 48 -1.02 2.24 -4.25
CA VAL A 48 -1.64 1.61 -3.08
C VAL A 48 -2.54 0.44 -3.49
N GLN A 49 -3.34 0.60 -4.55
CA GLN A 49 -4.23 -0.45 -5.03
C GLN A 49 -3.43 -1.67 -5.53
N ALA A 50 -2.37 -1.45 -6.30
CA ALA A 50 -1.49 -2.51 -6.78
C ALA A 50 -0.78 -3.24 -5.63
N TYR A 51 -0.30 -2.50 -4.61
CA TYR A 51 0.28 -3.11 -3.41
C TYR A 51 -0.74 -4.00 -2.69
N ASN A 52 -1.96 -3.51 -2.48
CA ASN A 52 -3.03 -4.27 -1.82
C ASN A 52 -3.41 -5.52 -2.60
N LEU A 53 -3.53 -5.44 -3.93
CA LEU A 53 -3.80 -6.60 -4.78
C LEU A 53 -2.68 -7.63 -4.70
N LYS A 54 -1.42 -7.19 -4.81
CA LYS A 54 -0.26 -8.08 -4.68
C LYS A 54 -0.23 -8.78 -3.32
N ARG A 55 -0.58 -8.07 -2.24
CA ARG A 55 -0.70 -8.65 -0.90
C ARG A 55 -1.85 -9.64 -0.80
N ALA A 56 -3.03 -9.29 -1.32
CA ALA A 56 -4.21 -10.15 -1.31
C ALA A 56 -3.93 -11.47 -2.05
N ILE A 57 -3.32 -11.39 -3.24
CA ILE A 57 -2.88 -12.56 -4.02
C ILE A 57 -1.89 -13.40 -3.21
N LYS A 58 -0.94 -12.77 -2.48
CA LYS A 58 0.03 -13.50 -1.66
C LYS A 58 -0.61 -14.22 -0.47
N VAL A 59 -1.69 -13.69 0.11
CA VAL A 59 -2.36 -14.26 1.29
C VAL A 59 -3.39 -15.31 0.90
N MET A 60 -4.21 -15.05 -0.12
CA MET A 60 -5.36 -15.90 -0.48
C MET A 60 -5.11 -16.74 -1.74
N GLY A 61 -4.12 -16.37 -2.56
CA GLY A 61 -3.96 -16.92 -3.91
C GLY A 61 -4.87 -16.21 -4.93
N ALA A 62 -4.44 -16.21 -6.20
CA ALA A 62 -5.15 -15.51 -7.26
C ALA A 62 -6.54 -16.11 -7.54
N HIS A 63 -6.65 -17.45 -7.56
CA HIS A 63 -7.90 -18.14 -7.86
C HIS A 63 -8.99 -17.81 -6.83
N GLN A 64 -8.69 -17.95 -5.53
CA GLN A 64 -9.63 -17.65 -4.46
C GLN A 64 -10.06 -16.17 -4.48
N LEU A 65 -9.12 -15.25 -4.73
CA LEU A 65 -9.44 -13.83 -4.84
C LEU A 65 -10.43 -13.56 -5.98
N ILE A 66 -10.23 -14.16 -7.15
CA ILE A 66 -11.11 -13.97 -8.32
C ILE A 66 -12.50 -14.58 -8.05
N THR A 67 -12.57 -15.76 -7.44
CA THR A 67 -13.86 -16.39 -7.09
C THR A 67 -14.68 -15.53 -6.14
N LEU A 68 -14.05 -14.80 -5.21
CA LEU A 68 -14.74 -13.90 -4.28
C LEU A 68 -15.21 -12.57 -4.91
N MET A 69 -14.80 -12.27 -6.14
CA MET A 69 -15.17 -11.05 -6.86
C MET A 69 -16.37 -11.25 -7.80
N GLY A 70 -16.79 -12.50 -8.05
CA GLY A 70 -18.00 -12.87 -8.79
C GLY A 70 -19.17 -13.12 -7.86
#